data_AF-A0A843CQ11-F1
#
_entry.id   AF-A0A843CQ11-F1
#
_cell.length_a   1.000
_cell.length_b   1.000
_cell.length_c   1.000
_cell.angle_alpha   90.00
_cell.angle_beta   90.00
_cell.angle_gamma   90.00
#
_symmetry.space_group_name_H-M   'P 1'
#
loop_
_entity.id
_entity.type
_entity.pdbx_description
1 polymer ?
#
loop_
_entity_poly.entity_id
_entity_poly.type
_entity_poly.pdbx_seq_one_letter_code
_entity_poly.pdbx_strand_id
1 'polypeptide(L)'
;TLGTSVSPAIGGGFTADVVVLQNSSSFINGFDLKLNWNPTILQAVEFDQSGLVWKSAILLTAAQTIDNRNGVAELAQVIQGVFSGNFTIFRMRFDVVGVGTT
;
A
#
# COMPACT_ATOMS: atom_id res chain seq x y z
N THR A 1 -15.24 -28.36 18.80
CA THR A 1 -14.97 -27.95 17.40
C THR A 1 -13.54 -27.46 17.34
N LEU A 2 -12.61 -28.24 16.77
CA LEU A 2 -11.23 -27.80 16.61
C LEU A 2 -11.20 -26.75 15.50
N GLY A 3 -10.96 -25.49 15.87
CA GLY A 3 -10.71 -24.42 14.90
C GLY A 3 -9.36 -24.68 14.23
N THR A 4 -9.38 -25.06 12.97
CA THR A 4 -8.17 -25.11 12.15
C THR A 4 -7.70 -23.68 11.93
N SER A 5 -6.65 -23.28 12.66
CA SER A 5 -5.91 -22.06 12.34
C SER A 5 -5.25 -22.26 10.98
N VAL A 6 -5.81 -21.65 9.93
CA VAL A 6 -5.09 -21.51 8.66
C VAL A 6 -3.85 -20.66 8.93
N SER A 7 -2.68 -21.23 8.66
CA SER A 7 -1.43 -20.48 8.69
C SER A 7 -1.49 -19.36 7.64
N PRO A 8 -1.02 -18.14 7.95
CA PRO A 8 -0.90 -17.07 6.94
C PRO A 8 -0.11 -17.49 5.71
N ALA A 9 0.76 -18.51 5.85
CA ALA A 9 1.58 -19.06 4.77
C ALA A 9 0.80 -19.91 3.74
N ILE A 10 -0.45 -20.31 4.01
CA ILE A 10 -1.24 -21.19 3.12
C ILE A 10 -2.21 -20.39 2.23
N GLY A 11 -2.56 -19.15 2.60
CA GLY A 11 -3.51 -18.31 1.84
C GLY A 11 -2.95 -17.75 0.52
N GLY A 12 -1.63 -17.71 0.37
CA GLY A 12 -0.98 -16.93 -0.68
C GLY A 12 -1.13 -15.43 -0.44
N GLY A 13 -0.28 -14.65 -1.09
CA GLY A 13 -0.32 -13.20 -1.00
C GLY A 13 0.01 -12.57 -2.35
N PHE A 14 -0.33 -11.30 -2.50
CA PHE A 14 0.02 -10.52 -3.68
C PHE A 14 0.48 -9.13 -3.28
N THR A 15 1.15 -8.48 -4.23
CA THR A 15 1.59 -7.10 -4.10
C THR A 15 0.78 -6.26 -5.08
N ALA A 16 0.12 -5.21 -4.57
CA ALA A 16 -0.61 -4.25 -5.37
C ALA A 16 0.22 -2.97 -5.54
N ASP A 17 0.56 -2.63 -6.78
CA ASP A 17 1.25 -1.38 -7.10
C ASP A 17 0.24 -0.22 -7.13
N VAL A 18 0.47 0.80 -6.31
CA VAL A 18 -0.24 2.08 -6.38
C VAL A 18 0.58 3.00 -7.26
N VAL A 19 0.08 3.25 -8.47
CA VAL A 19 0.79 4.01 -9.51
C VAL A 19 0.10 5.34 -9.74
N VAL A 20 0.89 6.41 -9.82
CA VAL A 20 0.38 7.69 -10.33
C VAL A 20 0.57 7.74 -11.83
N LEU A 21 -0.51 8.08 -12.53
CA LEU A 21 -0.49 8.39 -13.95
C LEU A 21 -0.47 9.91 -14.11
N GLN A 22 0.64 10.43 -14.62
CA GLN A 22 0.87 11.87 -14.78
C GLN A 22 0.90 12.25 -16.26
N ASN A 23 0.42 13.45 -16.58
CA ASN A 23 0.70 14.05 -17.88
C ASN A 23 2.09 14.72 -17.87
N SER A 24 2.57 15.18 -19.03
CA SER A 24 3.90 15.78 -19.20
C SER A 24 4.13 17.10 -18.44
N SER A 25 3.10 17.67 -17.82
CA SER A 25 3.17 18.91 -17.04
C SER A 25 2.88 18.73 -15.55
N SER A 26 2.54 17.51 -15.12
CA SER A 26 2.25 17.20 -13.73
C SER A 26 3.50 16.79 -12.98
N PHE A 27 3.63 17.34 -11.78
CA PHE A 27 4.72 17.05 -10.86
C PHE A 27 4.14 16.76 -9.48
N ILE A 28 4.75 15.81 -8.75
CA ILE A 28 4.37 15.49 -7.38
C ILE A 28 5.60 15.60 -6.47
N ASN A 29 5.41 16.24 -5.33
CA ASN A 29 6.39 16.35 -4.24
C ASN A 29 5.83 15.83 -2.90
N GLY A 30 4.67 15.19 -2.93
CA GLY A 30 4.04 14.62 -1.75
C GLY A 30 2.68 14.03 -2.07
N PHE A 31 2.23 13.14 -1.21
CA PHE A 31 0.95 12.46 -1.37
C PHE A 31 0.36 12.17 0.00
N ASP A 32 -0.95 12.03 0.04
CA ASP A 32 -1.74 11.50 1.14
C ASP A 32 -2.79 10.58 0.53
N LEU A 33 -2.62 9.27 0.72
CA LEU A 33 -3.43 8.25 0.09
C LEU A 33 -3.99 7.28 1.12
N LYS A 34 -5.29 7.00 0.99
CA LYS A 34 -6.02 5.99 1.76
C LYS A 34 -6.44 4.84 0.86
N LEU A 35 -6.14 3.62 1.28
CA LEU A 35 -6.61 2.39 0.67
C LEU A 35 -7.65 1.74 1.59
N ASN A 36 -8.73 1.26 0.99
CA ASN A 36 -9.77 0.49 1.70
C ASN A 36 -9.88 -0.90 1.07
N TRP A 37 -10.11 -1.93 1.88
CA TRP A 37 -10.34 -3.31 1.44
C TRP A 37 -11.33 -4.02 2.38
N ASN A 38 -11.82 -5.19 1.97
CA ASN A 38 -12.60 -6.06 2.84
C ASN A 38 -11.66 -6.88 3.75
N PRO A 39 -11.60 -6.62 5.07
CA PRO A 39 -10.66 -7.28 5.97
C PRO A 39 -10.97 -8.76 6.24
N THR A 40 -12.15 -9.24 5.82
CA THR A 40 -12.49 -10.66 5.88
C THR A 40 -11.88 -11.47 4.74
N ILE A 41 -11.40 -10.79 3.67
CA ILE A 41 -10.82 -11.42 2.49
C ILE A 41 -9.31 -11.13 2.43
N LEU A 42 -8.89 -9.90 2.72
CA LEU A 42 -7.49 -9.47 2.61
C LEU A 42 -6.98 -8.90 3.94
N GLN A 43 -5.72 -9.16 4.26
CA GLN A 43 -4.98 -8.43 5.29
C GLN A 43 -3.77 -7.75 4.68
N ALA A 44 -3.68 -6.44 4.87
CA ALA A 44 -2.50 -5.66 4.50
C ALA A 44 -1.36 -5.97 5.48
N VAL A 45 -0.15 -6.16 4.95
CA VAL A 45 1.02 -6.47 5.77
C VAL A 45 1.99 -5.31 5.86
N GLU A 46 2.32 -4.70 4.72
CA GLU A 46 3.27 -3.58 4.70
C GLU A 46 3.09 -2.70 3.47
N PHE A 47 3.52 -1.44 3.63
CA PHE A 47 3.87 -0.57 2.53
C PHE A 47 5.30 -0.89 2.06
N ASP A 48 5.44 -1.63 0.97
CA ASP A 48 6.72 -1.85 0.32
C ASP A 48 7.09 -0.64 -0.55
N GLN A 49 8.21 0.00 -0.18
CA GLN A 49 8.78 1.14 -0.90
C GLN A 49 10.20 0.87 -1.39
N SER A 50 10.63 -0.40 -1.38
CA SER A 50 11.96 -0.81 -1.82
C SER A 50 12.15 -0.51 -3.31
N GLY A 51 13.31 0.06 -3.65
CA GLY A 51 13.69 0.39 -5.01
C GLY A 51 12.88 1.51 -5.69
N LEU A 52 11.99 2.21 -4.97
CA LEU A 52 11.24 3.33 -5.55
C LEU A 52 12.15 4.54 -5.75
N VAL A 53 12.02 5.20 -6.90
CA VAL A 53 12.93 6.25 -7.39
C VAL A 53 13.06 7.45 -6.45
N TRP A 54 12.07 7.68 -5.60
CA TRP A 54 11.99 8.79 -4.66
C TRP A 54 12.16 8.36 -3.19
N LYS A 55 12.37 7.06 -2.89
CA LYS A 55 12.42 6.54 -1.51
C LYS A 55 13.49 7.20 -0.64
N SER A 56 14.66 7.49 -1.20
CA SER A 56 15.74 8.18 -0.50
C SER A 56 15.49 9.68 -0.28
N ALA A 57 14.44 10.23 -0.90
CA ALA A 57 14.11 11.65 -0.86
C ALA A 57 12.94 11.97 0.10
N ILE A 58 12.46 11.04 0.91
CA ILE A 58 11.38 11.32 1.87
C ILE A 58 11.86 12.33 2.92
N LEU A 59 11.15 13.46 3.03
CA LEU A 59 11.39 14.50 4.04
C LEU A 59 10.55 14.31 5.29
N LEU A 60 9.30 13.89 5.10
CA LEU A 60 8.32 13.74 6.18
C LEU A 60 7.40 12.57 5.87
N THR A 61 7.16 11.72 6.87
CA THR A 61 6.04 10.77 6.89
C THR A 61 5.02 11.28 7.89
N ALA A 62 3.93 11.87 7.39
CA ALA A 62 2.86 12.41 8.23
C ALA A 62 1.90 11.31 8.72
N ALA A 63 1.70 10.26 7.92
CA ALA A 63 0.93 9.08 8.28
C ALA A 63 1.54 7.82 7.63
N GLN A 64 1.55 6.72 8.38
CA GLN A 64 1.86 5.38 7.89
C GLN A 64 1.14 4.39 8.81
N THR A 65 -0.11 4.08 8.49
CA THR A 65 -0.98 3.25 9.33
C THR A 65 -1.61 2.12 8.52
N ILE A 66 -1.78 0.97 9.18
CA ILE A 66 -2.51 -0.18 8.66
C ILE A 66 -3.47 -0.63 9.77
N ASP A 67 -4.76 -0.61 9.49
CA ASP A 67 -5.82 -1.12 10.36
C ASP A 67 -6.57 -2.25 9.65
N ASN A 68 -6.12 -3.48 9.89
CA ASN A 68 -6.75 -4.69 9.37
C ASN A 68 -8.11 -5.01 10.03
N ARG A 69 -8.54 -4.30 11.09
CA ARG A 69 -9.89 -4.50 11.64
C ARG A 69 -10.93 -3.77 10.82
N ASN A 70 -10.61 -2.54 10.42
CA ASN A 70 -11.49 -1.70 9.60
C ASN A 70 -11.20 -1.80 8.09
N GLY A 71 -10.11 -2.47 7.71
CA GLY A 71 -9.73 -2.65 6.31
C GLY A 71 -9.25 -1.36 5.67
N VAL A 72 -8.48 -0.54 6.41
CA VAL A 72 -7.97 0.74 5.91
C VAL A 72 -6.48 0.90 6.16
N ALA A 73 -5.78 1.52 5.22
CA ALA A 73 -4.40 1.94 5.38
C ALA A 73 -4.22 3.34 4.83
N GLU A 74 -3.38 4.13 5.50
CA GLU A 74 -3.07 5.51 5.11
C GLU A 74 -1.55 5.67 5.03
N LEU A 75 -1.09 6.22 3.91
CA LEU A 75 0.30 6.64 3.75
C LEU A 75 0.33 8.07 3.23
N ALA A 76 0.89 8.96 4.03
CA ALA A 76 1.07 10.36 3.71
C ALA A 76 2.53 10.78 3.87
N GLN A 77 3.15 11.22 2.77
CA GLN A 77 4.57 11.56 2.73
C GLN A 77 4.84 12.81 1.90
N VAL A 78 5.80 13.62 2.36
CA VAL A 78 6.40 14.72 1.59
C VAL A 78 7.76 14.26 1.11
N ILE A 79 8.06 14.53 -0.15
CA ILE A 79 9.26 14.09 -0.85
C ILE A 79 10.04 15.33 -1.29
N GLN A 80 11.36 15.32 -1.09
CA GLN A 80 12.27 16.33 -1.58
C GLN A 80 12.38 16.27 -3.11
N GLY A 81 12.10 17.40 -3.76
CA GLY A 81 12.12 17.51 -5.21
C GLY A 81 10.75 17.27 -5.84
N VAL A 82 10.73 17.27 -7.17
CA VAL A 82 9.52 17.05 -7.97
C VAL A 82 9.72 15.86 -8.90
N PHE A 83 8.77 14.93 -8.88
CA PHE A 83 8.80 13.74 -9.72
C PHE A 83 7.75 13.87 -10.82
N SER A 84 8.17 13.57 -12.05
CA SER A 84 7.35 13.61 -13.25
C SER A 84 7.28 12.23 -13.92
N GLY A 85 6.27 12.02 -14.75
CA GLY A 85 6.03 10.75 -15.43
C GLY A 85 5.30 9.73 -14.56
N ASN A 86 4.97 8.59 -15.14
CA ASN A 86 4.26 7.54 -14.41
C ASN A 86 5.23 6.81 -13.49
N PHE A 87 4.91 6.69 -12.21
CA PHE A 87 5.73 5.93 -11.25
C PHE A 87 4.90 5.34 -10.12
N THR A 88 5.43 4.28 -9.50
CA THR A 88 4.84 3.65 -8.31
C THR A 88 5.05 4.54 -7.07
N ILE A 89 3.96 4.93 -6.41
CA ILE A 89 3.95 5.68 -5.13
C ILE A 89 4.17 4.74 -3.94
N PHE A 90 3.67 3.53 -3.99
CA PHE A 90 4.07 2.47 -3.06
C PHE A 90 3.47 1.16 -3.55
N ARG A 91 3.90 0.08 -2.94
CA ARG A 91 3.27 -1.22 -3.11
C ARG A 91 2.65 -1.65 -1.81
N MET A 92 1.43 -2.16 -1.84
CA MET A 92 0.79 -2.74 -0.68
C MET A 92 0.90 -4.26 -0.78
N ARG A 93 1.54 -4.89 0.22
CA ARG A 93 1.56 -6.35 0.32
C ARG A 93 0.31 -6.83 1.04
N PHE A 94 -0.45 -7.72 0.42
CA PHE A 94 -1.64 -8.34 0.99
C PHE A 94 -1.43 -9.85 1.16
N ASP A 95 -1.92 -10.37 2.28
CA ASP A 95 -2.19 -11.78 2.47
C ASP A 95 -3.68 -12.05 2.21
N VAL A 96 -4.00 -13.14 1.51
CA VAL A 96 -5.38 -13.57 1.31
C VAL A 96 -5.80 -14.44 2.49
N VAL A 97 -6.82 -14.00 3.23
CA VAL A 97 -7.27 -14.66 4.48
C VAL A 97 -8.68 -15.25 4.38
N GLY A 98 -9.38 -15.00 3.27
CA GLY A 98 -10.73 -15.50 3.05
C GLY A 98 -11.09 -15.56 1.56
N VAL A 99 -12.29 -16.05 1.28
CA VAL A 99 -12.84 -16.15 -0.09
C VAL A 99 -14.13 -15.35 -0.18
N GLY A 100 -14.28 -14.58 -1.26
CA GLY A 100 -15.45 -13.74 -1.49
C GLY A 100 -15.19 -12.74 -2.60
N THR A 101 -16.20 -11.94 -2.92
CA THR A 101 -16.05 -10.76 -3.78
C THR A 101 -15.73 -9.54 -2.93
N THR A 102 -14.70 -8.81 -3.34
CA THR A 102 -14.27 -7.54 -2.74
C THR A 102 -15.12 -6.37 -3.20
#